data_AF-A0A7S1WWY3-F1
#
_entry.id   AF-A0A7S1WWY3-F1
#
_cell.length_a   1.000
_cell.length_b   1.000
_cell.length_c   1.000
_cell.angle_alpha   90.00
_cell.angle_beta   90.00
_cell.angle_gamma   90.00
#
_symmetry.space_group_name_H-M   'P 1'
#
loop_
_entity.id
_entity.type
_entity.pdbx_description
1 polymer ?
#
loop_
_entity_poly.entity_id
_entity_poly.type
_entity_poly.pdbx_seq_one_letter_code
_entity_poly.pdbx_strand_id
1 'polypeptide(L)'
;NTSISDETVFETDGEYYTNVESLVVTLDGQHSFRNPPVFLRSTDEPGAERAAMAEVESLLDHLFHHGNTPVFVGRRLIQRFVTSNPSPQYLRAVGEAFGSGAYGGMTFSGKYGDLAATVAAVLLHPEALGQAPSSNATVQGALREPILKFIHLMRSMEYKDREQGMVVFRELQDVFGQFPYQSPTVFNFYQADFELPMVEPEPEPEPEP
;
A
#
# COMPACT_ATOMS: atom_id res chain seq x y z
N ASN A 1 -20.20 9.05 -1.13
CA ASN A 1 -21.68 9.17 -1.22
C ASN A 1 -22.14 10.63 -1.29
N THR A 2 -21.40 11.47 -2.02
CA THR A 2 -21.69 12.89 -2.26
C THR A 2 -22.12 13.12 -3.72
N SER A 3 -22.72 12.09 -4.34
CA SER A 3 -23.38 12.26 -5.64
C SER A 3 -24.71 12.97 -5.41
N ILE A 4 -24.79 14.22 -5.85
CA ILE A 4 -26.02 14.99 -6.00
C ILE A 4 -27.08 14.10 -6.67
N SER A 5 -28.24 13.92 -6.03
CA SER A 5 -29.33 13.09 -6.54
C SER A 5 -29.96 13.72 -7.79
N ASP A 6 -30.62 12.90 -8.60
CA ASP A 6 -31.50 13.29 -9.70
C ASP A 6 -32.66 14.20 -9.23
N GLU A 7 -33.09 14.05 -7.97
CA GLU A 7 -34.09 14.90 -7.34
C GLU A 7 -33.56 16.28 -6.91
N THR A 8 -32.26 16.55 -7.04
CA THR A 8 -31.68 17.83 -6.60
C THR A 8 -32.01 18.93 -7.62
N VAL A 9 -32.68 19.98 -7.15
CA VAL A 9 -33.03 21.18 -7.91
C VAL A 9 -32.11 22.33 -7.48
N PHE A 10 -31.50 22.99 -8.46
CA PHE A 10 -30.66 24.17 -8.27
C PHE A 10 -31.43 25.42 -8.68
N GLU A 11 -31.45 26.45 -7.83
CA GLU A 11 -31.95 27.78 -8.19
C GLU A 11 -30.76 28.68 -8.53
N THR A 12 -30.82 29.35 -9.68
CA THR A 12 -29.83 30.36 -10.07
C THR A 12 -30.55 31.49 -10.80
N ASP A 13 -30.39 32.72 -10.32
CA ASP A 13 -31.00 33.93 -10.88
C ASP A 13 -32.53 33.84 -11.15
N GLY A 14 -33.25 33.08 -10.31
CA GLY A 14 -34.70 32.90 -10.41
C GLY A 14 -35.14 31.80 -11.38
N GLU A 15 -34.19 31.05 -11.95
CA GLU A 15 -34.46 29.87 -12.78
C GLU A 15 -34.11 28.58 -12.02
N TYR A 16 -34.93 27.55 -12.22
CA TYR A 16 -34.79 26.24 -11.57
C TYR A 16 -34.22 25.23 -12.56
N TYR A 17 -33.12 24.59 -12.18
CA TYR A 17 -32.42 23.57 -12.96
C TYR A 17 -32.46 22.23 -12.22
N THR A 18 -32.97 21.20 -12.86
CA THR A 18 -32.96 19.83 -12.30
C THR A 18 -31.72 19.10 -12.79
N ASN A 19 -31.14 18.25 -11.93
CA ASN A 19 -30.09 17.33 -12.33
C ASN A 19 -30.65 16.28 -13.32
N VAL A 20 -30.50 16.52 -14.62
CA VAL A 20 -30.98 15.61 -15.66
C VAL A 20 -30.00 14.45 -15.81
N GLU A 21 -30.46 13.24 -15.51
CA GLU A 21 -29.72 12.02 -15.82
C GLU A 21 -29.59 11.86 -17.35
N SER A 22 -28.36 11.95 -17.87
CA SER A 22 -28.05 11.61 -19.25
C SER A 22 -27.36 10.25 -19.30
N LEU A 23 -28.05 9.23 -19.84
CA LEU A 23 -27.45 7.93 -20.10
C LEU A 23 -26.90 7.91 -21.53
N VAL A 24 -25.58 7.79 -21.64
CA VAL A 24 -24.92 7.56 -22.94
C VAL A 24 -24.76 6.06 -23.11
N VAL A 25 -25.33 5.54 -24.19
CA VAL A 25 -25.22 4.13 -24.58
C VAL A 25 -24.09 4.00 -25.60
N THR A 26 -23.19 3.03 -25.39
CA THR A 26 -22.09 2.76 -26.32
C THR A 26 -22.64 2.31 -27.68
N LEU A 27 -21.87 2.47 -28.76
CA LEU A 27 -22.30 2.16 -30.14
C LEU A 27 -22.80 0.71 -30.31
N ASP A 28 -22.27 -0.18 -29.49
CA ASP A 28 -22.55 -1.60 -29.39
C ASP A 28 -23.81 -1.92 -28.55
N GLY A 29 -24.44 -0.93 -27.91
CA GLY A 29 -25.72 -1.05 -27.21
C GLY A 29 -25.68 -1.81 -25.88
N GLN A 30 -24.54 -2.43 -25.54
CA GLN A 30 -24.41 -3.33 -24.38
C GLN A 30 -23.99 -2.62 -23.10
N HIS A 31 -23.31 -1.48 -23.20
CA HIS A 31 -22.82 -0.73 -22.06
C HIS A 31 -23.43 0.67 -22.07
N SER A 32 -23.70 1.20 -20.88
CA SER A 32 -24.09 2.58 -20.70
C SER A 32 -23.33 3.18 -19.54
N PHE A 33 -23.08 4.48 -19.61
CA PHE A 33 -22.50 5.24 -18.52
C PHE A 33 -23.28 6.53 -18.31
N ARG A 34 -23.32 6.96 -17.05
CA ARG A 34 -24.00 8.18 -16.62
C ARG A 34 -23.12 9.37 -16.98
N ASN A 35 -23.66 10.27 -17.81
CA ASN A 35 -23.01 11.47 -18.34
C ASN A 35 -21.83 11.16 -19.28
N PRO A 36 -21.72 11.76 -20.47
CA PRO A 36 -20.52 11.61 -21.29
C PRO A 36 -19.26 12.00 -20.50
N PRO A 37 -18.14 11.26 -20.64
CA PRO A 37 -16.86 11.72 -20.11
C PRO A 37 -16.52 13.03 -20.81
N VAL A 38 -16.69 14.13 -20.09
CA VAL A 38 -16.27 15.45 -20.52
C VAL A 38 -14.91 15.68 -19.91
N PHE A 39 -13.87 15.70 -20.73
CA PHE A 39 -12.57 16.20 -20.31
C PHE A 39 -12.61 17.72 -20.33
N LEU A 40 -11.92 18.38 -19.38
CA LEU A 40 -11.70 19.82 -19.40
C LEU A 40 -11.28 20.30 -20.79
N ARG A 41 -12.13 21.10 -21.43
CA ARG A 41 -11.92 21.57 -22.80
C ARG A 41 -11.00 22.79 -22.87
N SER A 42 -11.03 23.64 -21.84
CA SER A 42 -10.18 24.83 -21.71
C SER A 42 -10.04 25.25 -20.24
N THR A 43 -8.87 25.77 -19.86
CA THR A 43 -8.62 26.36 -18.53
C THR A 43 -9.29 27.72 -18.33
N ASP A 44 -9.75 28.34 -19.42
CA ASP A 44 -10.31 29.71 -19.40
C ASP A 44 -11.83 29.72 -19.18
N GLU A 45 -12.46 28.54 -19.09
CA GLU A 45 -13.91 28.45 -18.83
C GLU A 45 -14.24 28.85 -17.38
N PRO A 46 -15.32 29.61 -17.16
CA PRO A 46 -15.78 29.92 -15.81
C PRO A 46 -16.02 28.64 -15.00
N GLY A 47 -15.28 28.45 -13.92
CA GLY A 47 -15.39 27.27 -13.06
C GLY A 47 -14.51 26.08 -13.45
N ALA A 48 -13.62 26.22 -14.46
CA ALA A 48 -12.69 25.16 -14.88
C ALA A 48 -11.83 24.60 -13.73
N GLU A 49 -11.34 25.45 -12.83
CA GLU A 49 -10.56 25.02 -11.66
C GLU A 49 -11.39 24.11 -10.73
N ARG A 50 -12.64 24.49 -10.46
CA ARG A 50 -13.54 23.70 -9.61
C ARG A 50 -13.87 22.35 -10.27
N ALA A 51 -14.11 22.36 -11.58
CA ALA A 51 -14.36 21.15 -12.36
C ALA A 51 -13.13 20.21 -12.32
N ALA A 52 -11.92 20.76 -12.46
CA ALA A 52 -10.68 19.98 -12.35
C ALA A 52 -10.52 19.32 -10.98
N MET A 53 -10.77 20.06 -9.90
CA MET A 53 -10.70 19.49 -8.55
C MET A 53 -11.75 18.38 -8.35
N ALA A 54 -12.97 18.56 -8.86
CA ALA A 54 -14.03 17.57 -8.77
C ALA A 54 -13.70 16.29 -9.57
N GLU A 55 -13.07 16.42 -10.74
CA GLU A 55 -12.59 15.26 -11.52
C GLU A 55 -11.51 14.48 -10.75
N VAL A 56 -10.55 15.19 -10.15
CA VAL A 56 -9.50 14.56 -9.34
C VAL A 56 -10.10 13.83 -8.13
N GLU A 57 -11.02 14.47 -7.41
CA GLU A 57 -11.71 13.85 -6.28
C GLU A 57 -12.51 12.61 -6.71
N SER A 58 -13.23 12.69 -7.83
CA SER A 58 -13.98 11.55 -8.37
C SER A 58 -13.09 10.38 -8.80
N LEU A 59 -11.92 10.68 -9.38
CA LEU A 59 -10.93 9.67 -9.73
C LEU A 59 -10.35 9.01 -8.47
N LEU A 60 -9.99 9.80 -7.47
CA LEU A 60 -9.47 9.29 -6.19
C LEU A 60 -10.51 8.42 -5.49
N ASP A 61 -11.79 8.83 -5.48
CA ASP A 61 -12.88 8.03 -4.95
C ASP A 61 -13.05 6.71 -5.70
N HIS A 62 -12.96 6.71 -7.03
CA HIS A 62 -13.00 5.48 -7.82
C HIS A 62 -11.84 4.54 -7.49
N LEU A 63 -10.61 5.07 -7.44
CA LEU A 63 -9.43 4.28 -7.10
C LEU A 63 -9.51 3.75 -5.67
N PHE A 64 -10.00 4.54 -4.74
CA PHE A 64 -10.14 4.14 -3.34
C PHE A 64 -11.15 3.00 -3.18
N HIS A 65 -12.31 3.06 -3.84
CA HIS A 65 -13.34 2.01 -3.78
C HIS A 65 -13.09 0.84 -4.73
N HIS A 66 -12.00 0.86 -5.50
CA HIS A 66 -11.66 -0.21 -6.42
C HIS A 66 -11.35 -1.51 -5.65
N GLY A 67 -11.87 -2.65 -6.13
CA GLY A 67 -11.73 -3.94 -5.44
C GLY A 67 -10.29 -4.41 -5.19
N ASN A 68 -9.32 -3.93 -5.98
CA ASN A 68 -7.91 -4.27 -5.81
C ASN A 68 -7.18 -3.42 -4.75
N THR A 69 -7.75 -2.28 -4.34
CA THR A 69 -7.10 -1.34 -3.43
C THR A 69 -6.77 -1.93 -2.06
N PRO A 70 -7.70 -2.65 -1.39
CA PRO A 70 -7.42 -3.29 -0.10
C PRO A 70 -6.23 -4.27 -0.17
N VAL A 71 -6.16 -5.07 -1.24
CA VAL A 71 -5.09 -6.07 -1.43
C VAL A 71 -3.75 -5.39 -1.71
N PHE A 72 -3.75 -4.37 -2.56
CA PHE A 72 -2.54 -3.65 -2.93
C PHE A 72 -1.93 -2.90 -1.74
N VAL A 73 -2.76 -2.17 -0.98
CA VAL A 73 -2.34 -1.47 0.23
C VAL A 73 -1.91 -2.48 1.30
N GLY A 74 -2.71 -3.52 1.53
CA GLY A 74 -2.43 -4.57 2.50
C GLY A 74 -1.08 -5.26 2.26
N ARG A 75 -0.79 -5.67 1.01
CA ARG A 75 0.48 -6.31 0.66
C ARG A 75 1.68 -5.42 0.99
N ARG A 76 1.64 -4.13 0.63
CA ARG A 76 2.74 -3.19 0.91
C ARG A 76 2.95 -2.97 2.40
N LEU A 77 1.87 -2.87 3.17
CA LEU A 77 1.97 -2.72 4.63
C LEU A 77 2.57 -3.97 5.27
N ILE A 78 2.13 -5.17 4.86
CA ILE A 78 2.70 -6.42 5.38
C ILE A 78 4.20 -6.53 5.06
N GLN A 79 4.59 -6.23 3.81
CA GLN A 79 6.00 -6.25 3.39
C GLN A 79 6.87 -5.25 4.16
N ARG A 80 6.29 -4.11 4.58
CA ARG A 80 7.03 -3.11 5.34
C ARG A 80 7.19 -3.46 6.82
N PHE A 81 6.21 -4.14 7.41
CA PHE A 81 6.15 -4.35 8.86
C PHE A 81 6.49 -5.77 9.32
N VAL A 82 6.22 -6.79 8.51
CA VAL A 82 6.17 -8.18 9.00
C VAL A 82 7.00 -9.13 8.15
N THR A 83 6.57 -9.39 6.90
CA THR A 83 7.13 -10.48 6.08
C THR A 83 7.20 -10.10 4.61
N SER A 84 8.27 -10.55 3.94
CA SER A 84 8.50 -10.32 2.51
C SER A 84 7.52 -11.09 1.61
N ASN A 85 7.10 -12.27 2.06
CA ASN A 85 6.21 -13.18 1.34
C ASN A 85 4.97 -13.56 2.19
N PRO A 86 3.92 -12.72 2.20
CA PRO A 86 2.70 -13.02 2.95
C PRO A 86 1.84 -14.09 2.28
N SER A 87 1.21 -14.94 3.08
CA SER A 87 0.27 -15.93 2.55
C SER A 87 -0.99 -15.28 1.95
N PRO A 88 -1.68 -15.96 1.02
CA PRO A 88 -2.96 -15.48 0.48
C PRO A 88 -4.05 -15.29 1.54
N GLN A 89 -4.01 -16.08 2.63
CA GLN A 89 -4.97 -15.96 3.73
C GLN A 89 -4.74 -14.68 4.52
N TYR A 90 -3.47 -14.34 4.76
CA TYR A 90 -3.11 -13.10 5.46
C TYR A 90 -3.47 -11.86 4.64
N LEU A 91 -3.21 -11.87 3.33
CA LEU A 91 -3.66 -10.80 2.43
C LEU A 91 -5.17 -10.61 2.45
N ARG A 92 -5.94 -11.71 2.48
CA ARG A 92 -7.40 -11.67 2.58
C ARG A 92 -7.86 -11.04 3.91
N ALA A 93 -7.30 -11.46 5.03
CA ALA A 93 -7.67 -10.95 6.35
C ALA A 93 -7.42 -9.43 6.48
N VAL A 94 -6.30 -8.94 5.93
CA VAL A 94 -6.00 -7.50 5.91
C VAL A 94 -6.95 -6.74 4.98
N GLY A 95 -7.30 -7.32 3.83
CA GLY A 95 -8.30 -6.72 2.92
C GLY A 95 -9.69 -6.63 3.54
N GLU A 96 -10.12 -7.67 4.28
CA GLU A 96 -11.38 -7.68 5.02
C GLU A 96 -11.39 -6.64 6.15
N ALA A 97 -10.28 -6.48 6.86
CA ALA A 97 -10.14 -5.44 7.90
C ALA A 97 -10.20 -4.03 7.32
N PHE A 98 -9.56 -3.80 6.17
CA PHE A 98 -9.63 -2.53 5.45
C PHE A 98 -11.06 -2.19 5.03
N GLY A 99 -11.81 -3.19 4.53
CA GLY A 99 -13.18 -2.98 4.06
C GLY A 99 -14.22 -2.82 5.18
N SER A 100 -14.07 -3.59 6.27
CA SER A 100 -15.03 -3.63 7.37
C SER A 100 -14.73 -2.62 8.49
N GLY A 101 -13.50 -2.13 8.60
CA GLY A 101 -13.06 -1.29 9.72
C GLY A 101 -13.07 -2.02 11.08
N ALA A 102 -12.97 -3.35 11.05
CA ALA A 102 -12.92 -4.19 12.23
C ALA A 102 -11.88 -5.31 12.07
N TYR A 103 -11.25 -5.70 13.18
CA TYR A 103 -10.34 -6.84 13.20
C TYR A 103 -10.32 -7.49 14.58
N GLY A 104 -10.31 -8.83 14.64
CA GLY A 104 -10.15 -9.57 15.90
C GLY A 104 -11.25 -9.31 16.94
N GLY A 105 -12.46 -8.98 16.51
CA GLY A 105 -13.58 -8.62 17.40
C GLY A 105 -13.54 -7.18 17.92
N MET A 106 -12.55 -6.38 17.52
CA MET A 106 -12.48 -4.94 17.80
C MET A 106 -12.98 -4.16 16.59
N THR A 107 -13.93 -3.25 16.81
CA THR A 107 -14.38 -2.28 15.81
C THR A 107 -13.60 -0.98 16.02
N PHE A 108 -12.97 -0.50 14.95
CA PHE A 108 -12.24 0.76 14.98
C PHE A 108 -13.19 1.88 14.53
N SER A 109 -13.07 2.38 13.31
CA SER A 109 -14.04 3.32 12.73
C SER A 109 -15.28 2.63 12.16
N GLY A 110 -15.19 1.34 11.79
CA GLY A 110 -16.26 0.61 11.12
C GLY A 110 -16.57 1.09 9.70
N LYS A 111 -15.66 1.87 9.09
CA LYS A 111 -15.79 2.41 7.73
C LYS A 111 -14.81 1.72 6.78
N TYR A 112 -15.15 1.75 5.50
CA TYR A 112 -14.25 1.32 4.44
C TYR A 112 -12.98 2.20 4.41
N GLY A 113 -11.83 1.55 4.29
CA GLY A 113 -10.50 2.17 4.28
C GLY A 113 -9.97 2.60 5.65
N ASP A 114 -10.37 1.87 6.70
CA ASP A 114 -9.85 2.10 8.04
C ASP A 114 -8.41 1.61 8.19
N LEU A 115 -7.47 2.56 8.26
CA LEU A 115 -6.06 2.25 8.47
C LEU A 115 -5.77 1.66 9.85
N ALA A 116 -6.53 2.01 10.90
CA ALA A 116 -6.30 1.45 12.24
C ALA A 116 -6.66 -0.04 12.27
N ALA A 117 -7.80 -0.41 11.70
CA ALA A 117 -8.19 -1.82 11.55
C ALA A 117 -7.21 -2.58 10.66
N THR A 118 -6.77 -1.96 9.56
CA THR A 118 -5.81 -2.55 8.62
C THR A 118 -4.46 -2.81 9.30
N VAL A 119 -3.90 -1.83 10.02
CA VAL A 119 -2.62 -1.99 10.74
C VAL A 119 -2.75 -3.00 11.88
N ALA A 120 -3.87 -3.04 12.58
CA ALA A 120 -4.14 -4.07 13.58
C ALA A 120 -4.14 -5.46 12.94
N ALA A 121 -4.80 -5.62 11.80
CA ALA A 121 -4.79 -6.88 11.05
C ALA A 121 -3.37 -7.26 10.58
N VAL A 122 -2.57 -6.29 10.14
CA VAL A 122 -1.16 -6.54 9.79
C VAL A 122 -0.39 -7.03 11.01
N LEU A 123 -0.43 -6.34 12.14
CA LEU A 123 0.46 -6.68 13.26
C LEU A 123 0.00 -7.87 14.11
N LEU A 124 -1.30 -8.15 14.15
CA LEU A 124 -1.89 -9.14 15.06
C LEU A 124 -2.30 -10.45 14.37
N HIS A 125 -2.09 -10.57 13.06
CA HIS A 125 -2.39 -11.82 12.36
C HIS A 125 -1.54 -12.99 12.89
N PRO A 126 -2.07 -14.23 12.99
CA PRO A 126 -1.31 -15.38 13.48
C PRO A 126 0.02 -15.63 12.74
N GLU A 127 0.05 -15.32 11.43
CA GLU A 127 1.27 -15.40 10.62
C GLU A 127 2.34 -14.37 11.03
N ALA A 128 1.91 -13.16 11.43
CA ALA A 128 2.81 -12.13 11.94
C ALA A 128 3.39 -12.50 13.32
N LEU A 129 2.62 -13.26 14.11
CA LEU A 129 3.00 -13.65 15.47
C LEU A 129 3.83 -14.93 15.56
N GLY A 130 4.21 -15.55 14.43
CA GLY A 130 4.95 -16.82 14.49
C GLY A 130 4.09 -18.05 14.77
N GLN A 131 2.76 -17.90 14.80
CA GLN A 131 1.82 -18.95 15.23
C GLN A 131 1.18 -19.71 14.06
N ALA A 132 1.42 -19.28 12.82
CA ALA A 132 0.95 -19.99 11.65
C ALA A 132 1.80 -21.26 11.41
N PRO A 133 1.17 -22.42 11.14
CA PRO A 133 1.88 -23.62 10.72
C PRO A 133 2.38 -23.42 9.29
N SER A 134 3.46 -22.68 9.12
CA SER A 134 4.17 -22.64 7.84
C SER A 134 4.93 -23.96 7.70
N SER A 135 4.73 -24.66 6.60
CA SER A 135 5.43 -25.89 6.26
C SER A 135 6.96 -25.72 6.15
N ASN A 136 7.45 -24.48 6.14
CA ASN A 136 8.86 -24.11 6.04
C ASN A 136 9.19 -23.03 7.10
N ALA A 137 9.37 -23.45 8.36
CA ALA A 137 9.80 -22.58 9.47
C ALA A 137 11.13 -21.83 9.20
N THR A 138 11.84 -22.17 8.14
CA THR A 138 13.12 -21.60 7.72
C THR A 138 12.99 -20.20 7.07
N VAL A 139 11.80 -19.79 6.61
CA VAL A 139 11.60 -18.53 5.86
C VAL A 139 10.48 -17.67 6.46
N GLN A 140 10.57 -17.35 7.76
CA GLN A 140 9.61 -16.48 8.41
C GLN A 140 10.19 -15.08 8.67
N GLY A 141 9.47 -14.05 8.22
CA GLY A 141 9.80 -12.64 8.46
C GLY A 141 10.48 -11.93 7.29
N ALA A 142 11.22 -10.87 7.59
CA ALA A 142 11.94 -10.07 6.61
C ALA A 142 13.45 -10.05 6.94
N LEU A 143 14.29 -10.23 5.93
CA LEU A 143 15.73 -10.07 6.08
C LEU A 143 16.03 -8.59 6.35
N ARG A 144 16.71 -8.31 7.47
CA ARG A 144 17.15 -6.95 7.77
C ARG A 144 18.16 -6.45 6.73
N GLU A 145 17.97 -5.21 6.31
CA GLU A 145 18.91 -4.49 5.45
C GLU A 145 20.31 -4.42 6.10
N PRO A 146 21.40 -4.52 5.34
CA PRO A 146 22.78 -4.44 5.83
C PRO A 146 23.03 -3.20 6.71
N ILE A 147 22.54 -2.03 6.30
CA ILE A 147 22.73 -0.78 7.07
C ILE A 147 22.03 -0.84 8.43
N LEU A 148 20.85 -1.45 8.51
CA LEU A 148 20.13 -1.64 9.76
C LEU A 148 20.86 -2.63 10.66
N LYS A 149 21.41 -3.73 10.12
CA LYS A 149 22.24 -4.67 10.88
C LYS A 149 23.44 -3.95 11.53
N PHE A 150 24.12 -3.11 10.76
CA PHE A 150 25.26 -2.33 11.24
C PHE A 150 24.86 -1.30 12.33
N ILE A 151 23.77 -0.57 12.14
CA ILE A 151 23.23 0.36 13.15
C ILE A 151 22.85 -0.39 14.44
N HIS A 152 22.20 -1.54 14.33
CA HIS A 152 21.86 -2.36 15.49
C HIS A 152 23.10 -2.85 16.23
N LEU A 153 24.14 -3.26 15.52
CA LEU A 153 25.42 -3.66 16.11
C LEU A 153 26.02 -2.52 16.92
N MET A 154 26.15 -1.32 16.34
CA MET A 154 26.68 -0.15 17.06
C MET A 154 25.85 0.19 18.30
N ARG A 155 24.52 0.12 18.19
CA ARG A 155 23.61 0.35 19.34
C ARG A 155 23.78 -0.72 20.41
N SER A 156 23.95 -1.99 20.05
CA SER A 156 24.15 -3.09 21.02
C SER A 156 25.50 -3.00 21.75
N MET A 157 26.49 -2.40 21.11
CA MET A 157 27.81 -2.14 21.71
C MET A 157 27.84 -0.82 22.48
N GLU A 158 26.72 -0.11 22.58
CA GLU A 158 26.61 1.24 23.16
C GLU A 158 27.68 2.19 22.60
N TYR A 159 27.97 2.09 21.30
CA TYR A 159 29.01 2.88 20.67
C TYR A 159 28.73 4.37 20.87
N LYS A 160 29.71 5.07 21.44
CA LYS A 160 29.72 6.51 21.60
C LYS A 160 30.97 7.05 20.92
N ASP A 161 30.76 8.06 20.09
CA ASP A 161 31.88 8.81 19.55
C ASP A 161 32.65 9.50 20.69
N ARG A 162 33.97 9.58 20.55
CA ARG A 162 34.85 10.14 21.59
C ARG A 162 34.61 11.62 21.82
N GLU A 163 34.21 12.35 20.78
CA GLU A 163 33.88 13.78 20.85
C GLU A 163 32.36 14.01 21.01
N GLN A 164 31.59 12.94 21.21
CA GLN A 164 30.11 12.97 21.18
C GLN A 164 29.56 13.59 19.88
N GLY A 165 30.33 13.50 18.79
CA GLY A 165 29.96 14.03 17.49
C GLY A 165 28.95 13.13 16.76
N MET A 166 28.51 13.60 15.59
CA MET A 166 27.76 12.75 14.66
C MET A 166 28.68 11.65 14.13
N VAL A 167 28.22 10.40 14.19
CA VAL A 167 28.93 9.28 13.59
C VAL A 167 28.84 9.41 12.07
N VAL A 168 29.97 9.68 11.42
CA VAL A 168 30.04 9.82 9.96
C VAL A 168 30.48 8.50 9.34
N PHE A 169 29.60 7.95 8.51
CA PHE A 169 29.91 6.81 7.67
C PHE A 169 30.39 7.28 6.31
N ARG A 170 31.45 6.67 5.79
CA ARG A 170 31.97 6.95 4.45
C ARG A 170 32.07 5.64 3.70
N GLU A 171 31.69 5.67 2.42
CA GLU A 171 31.96 4.61 1.44
C GLU A 171 31.44 3.21 1.83
N LEU A 172 30.38 3.15 2.64
CA LEU A 172 29.80 1.88 3.05
C LEU A 172 29.18 1.10 1.87
N GLN A 173 28.88 1.79 0.75
CA GLN A 173 28.45 1.12 -0.47
C GLN A 173 29.50 0.12 -1.00
N ASP A 174 30.79 0.38 -0.79
CA ASP A 174 31.89 -0.46 -1.30
C ASP A 174 32.11 -1.70 -0.43
N VAL A 175 31.57 -1.71 0.79
CA VAL A 175 31.73 -2.82 1.76
C VAL A 175 30.52 -3.74 1.78
N PHE A 176 29.30 -3.19 1.83
CA PHE A 176 28.06 -3.98 1.93
C PHE A 176 27.03 -3.69 0.83
N GLY A 177 27.40 -2.94 -0.20
CA GLY A 177 26.57 -2.73 -1.39
C GLY A 177 25.38 -1.78 -1.20
N GLN A 178 25.29 -1.09 -0.05
CA GLN A 178 24.22 -0.14 0.24
C GLN A 178 24.71 1.09 0.98
N PHE A 179 24.21 2.25 0.58
CA PHE A 179 24.36 3.50 1.33
C PHE A 179 23.12 4.40 1.15
N PRO A 180 22.70 5.13 2.20
CA PRO A 180 21.60 6.09 2.08
C PRO A 180 21.84 7.05 0.91
N TYR A 181 20.81 7.26 0.09
CA TYR A 181 20.85 8.14 -1.10
C TYR A 181 21.76 7.70 -2.26
N GLN A 182 22.31 6.49 -2.22
CA GLN A 182 23.13 5.93 -3.32
C GLN A 182 22.50 4.69 -3.94
N SER A 183 21.18 4.68 -4.10
CA SER A 183 20.57 3.61 -4.87
C SER A 183 21.03 3.68 -6.33
N PRO A 184 21.44 2.56 -6.94
CA PRO A 184 21.88 2.53 -8.33
C PRO A 184 20.74 2.77 -9.34
N THR A 185 19.48 2.64 -8.90
CA THR A 185 18.30 2.77 -9.78
C THR A 185 17.19 3.58 -9.11
N VAL A 186 16.21 4.04 -9.90
CA VAL A 186 14.98 4.67 -9.39
C VAL A 186 14.08 3.69 -8.61
N PHE A 187 14.36 2.38 -8.68
CA PHE A 187 13.59 1.31 -8.03
C PHE A 187 14.17 0.87 -6.69
N ASN A 188 15.11 1.65 -6.12
CA ASN A 188 15.83 1.33 -4.90
C ASN A 188 16.82 0.15 -5.06
N PHE A 189 17.45 -0.32 -3.97
CA PHE A 189 18.42 -1.43 -3.97
C PHE A 189 17.79 -2.80 -4.31
N TYR A 190 16.49 -2.97 -4.03
CA TYR A 190 15.72 -4.19 -4.31
C TYR A 190 14.35 -3.80 -4.87
N GLN A 191 13.82 -4.62 -5.79
CA GLN A 191 12.45 -4.46 -6.27
C GLN A 191 11.43 -4.84 -5.19
N ALA A 192 10.19 -4.37 -5.33
CA ALA A 192 9.12 -4.63 -4.36
C ALA A 192 8.70 -6.12 -4.29
N ASP A 193 9.01 -6.87 -5.34
CA ASP A 193 8.79 -8.30 -5.53
C ASP A 193 10.09 -9.11 -5.49
N PHE A 194 11.20 -8.51 -5.04
CA PHE A 194 12.45 -9.23 -4.87
C PHE A 194 12.33 -10.34 -3.82
N GLU A 195 12.49 -11.58 -4.25
CA GLU A 195 12.52 -12.76 -3.39
C GLU A 195 13.97 -13.15 -3.10
N LEU A 196 14.25 -13.55 -1.86
CA LEU A 196 15.56 -14.07 -1.50
C LEU A 196 15.78 -15.41 -2.19
N PRO A 197 16.99 -15.69 -2.72
CA PRO A 197 17.31 -17.00 -3.26
C PRO A 197 17.07 -18.03 -2.15
N MET A 198 16.27 -19.06 -2.45
CA MET A 198 16.08 -20.17 -1.53
C MET A 198 17.45 -20.83 -1.29
N VAL A 199 17.79 -21.02 -0.02
CA VAL A 199 18.96 -21.82 0.35
C VAL A 199 18.68 -23.24 -0.13
N GLU A 200 19.40 -23.69 -1.15
CA GLU A 200 19.39 -25.12 -1.50
C GLU A 200 19.91 -25.89 -0.28
N PRO A 201 19.20 -26.94 0.17
CA PRO A 201 19.70 -27.76 1.27
C PRO A 201 21.05 -28.33 0.84
N GLU A 202 22.09 -28.10 1.64
CA GLU A 202 23.40 -28.69 1.38
C GLU A 202 23.24 -30.21 1.24
N PRO A 203 23.87 -30.84 0.24
CA PRO A 203 23.83 -32.30 0.11
C PRO A 203 24.37 -32.93 1.39
N GLU A 204 23.63 -33.88 1.96
CA GLU A 204 24.06 -34.59 3.16
C GLU A 204 25.48 -35.15 2.94
N PRO A 205 26.39 -35.01 3.91
CA PRO A 205 27.74 -35.53 3.79
C PRO A 205 27.69 -37.05 3.58
N GLU A 206 28.37 -37.54 2.54
CA GLU A 206 28.45 -38.97 2.26
C GLU A 206 28.98 -39.72 3.49
N PRO A 207 28.39 -40.88 3.85
CA PRO A 207 28.86 -41.65 4.99
C PRO A 207 30.33 -42.04 4.78
N GLU A 208 31.18 -41.71 5.76
CA GLU A 208 32.60 -42.11 5.76
C GLU A 208 32.72 -43.65 5.72
N PRO A 209 33.69 -44.21 4.97
CA PRO A 209 33.82 -45.65 4.71
C PRO A 209 34.23 -46.49 5.92
#